data_AF-A0A662JGN6-F1
#
_entry.id   AF-A0A662JGN6-F1
#
_cell.length_a   1.000
_cell.length_b   1.000
_cell.length_c   1.000
_cell.angle_alpha   90.00
_cell.angle_beta   90.00
_cell.angle_gamma   90.00
#
_symmetry.space_group_name_H-M   'P 1'
#
loop_
_entity.id
_entity.type
_entity.pdbx_description
1 polymer ?
#
loop_
_entity_poly.entity_id
_entity_poly.type
_entity_poly.pdbx_seq_one_letter_code
_entity_poly.pdbx_strand_id
1 'polypeptide(L)'
;RRMPLAEDVDLAALADKTEGYSGADIAAVCREAALIALREAGRPAKVEMRHFDEALKLVAPSISEEDIGFYEGFMRQFKSRM
;
A
#
# COMPACT_ATOMS: atom_id res chain seq x y z
N ARG A 1 -15.75 -4.39 -6.62
CA ARG A 1 -15.64 -5.86 -6.43
C ARG A 1 -14.75 -6.10 -5.21
N ARG A 2 -15.08 -7.05 -4.32
CA ARG A 2 -14.30 -7.35 -3.10
C ARG A 2 -13.21 -8.39 -3.43
N MET A 3 -11.98 -8.14 -3.00
CA MET A 3 -10.86 -9.09 -3.15
C MET A 3 -11.06 -10.27 -2.16
N PRO A 4 -10.97 -11.54 -2.61
CA PRO A 4 -11.08 -12.67 -1.70
C PRO A 4 -9.76 -12.81 -0.92
N LEU A 5 -9.75 -12.47 0.37
CA LEU A 5 -8.58 -12.63 1.23
C LEU A 5 -8.55 -14.02 1.87
N ALA A 6 -7.36 -14.55 2.09
CA ALA A 6 -7.15 -15.70 2.96
C ALA A 6 -7.11 -15.27 4.43
N GLU A 7 -7.21 -16.24 5.34
CA GLU A 7 -7.33 -16.00 6.78
C GLU A 7 -6.03 -15.50 7.41
N ASP A 8 -4.90 -15.71 6.73
CA ASP A 8 -3.56 -15.29 7.14
C ASP A 8 -3.27 -13.81 6.83
N VAL A 9 -4.19 -13.11 6.14
CA VAL A 9 -3.99 -11.69 5.78
C VAL A 9 -4.24 -10.81 7.00
N ASP A 10 -3.16 -10.22 7.51
CA ASP A 10 -3.19 -9.24 8.58
C ASP A 10 -3.17 -7.81 8.02
N LEU A 11 -4.33 -7.14 8.05
CA LEU A 11 -4.49 -5.77 7.57
C LEU A 11 -3.77 -4.73 8.46
N ALA A 12 -3.60 -5.00 9.76
CA ALA A 12 -2.85 -4.11 10.63
C ALA A 12 -1.36 -4.16 10.30
N ALA A 13 -0.82 -5.37 10.10
CA ALA A 13 0.57 -5.53 9.66
C ALA A 13 0.82 -4.90 8.27
N LEU A 14 -0.15 -4.95 7.35
CA LEU A 14 -0.04 -4.23 6.07
C LEU A 14 -0.05 -2.72 6.25
N ALA A 15 -0.88 -2.19 7.14
CA ALA A 15 -0.90 -0.76 7.44
C ALA A 15 0.48 -0.29 7.94
N ASP A 16 1.08 -1.03 8.88
CA ASP A 16 2.41 -0.73 9.43
C ASP A 16 3.52 -0.78 8.35
N LYS A 17 3.40 -1.67 7.35
CA LYS A 17 4.36 -1.80 6.25
C LYS A 17 4.22 -0.74 5.15
N THR A 18 3.18 0.08 5.18
CA THR A 18 2.81 0.99 4.08
C THR A 18 2.96 2.47 4.45
N GLU A 19 3.84 2.79 5.41
CA GLU A 19 4.25 4.16 5.67
C GLU A 19 4.87 4.79 4.40
N GLY A 20 4.48 6.03 4.09
CA GLY A 20 4.88 6.73 2.86
C GLY A 20 4.10 6.33 1.59
N TYR A 21 3.19 5.35 1.68
CA TYR A 21 2.36 4.98 0.53
C TYR A 21 1.16 5.94 0.42
N SER A 22 0.93 6.42 -0.79
CA SER A 22 -0.32 7.11 -1.13
C SER A 22 -1.48 6.11 -1.28
N GLY A 23 -2.70 6.62 -1.35
CA GLY A 23 -3.86 5.79 -1.69
C GLY A 23 -3.74 5.13 -3.07
N ALA A 24 -3.01 5.75 -4.00
CA ALA A 24 -2.74 5.16 -5.32
C ALA A 24 -1.77 3.97 -5.22
N ASP A 25 -0.75 4.08 -4.38
CA ASP A 25 0.23 3.01 -4.14
C ASP A 25 -0.42 1.82 -3.45
N ILE A 26 -1.24 2.06 -2.41
CA ILE A 26 -2.02 0.99 -1.76
C ILE A 26 -2.92 0.27 -2.78
N ALA A 27 -3.56 1.01 -3.68
CA ALA A 27 -4.36 0.42 -4.73
C ALA A 27 -3.52 -0.39 -5.73
N ALA A 28 -2.27 0.03 -5.99
CA ALA A 28 -1.33 -0.72 -6.82
C ALA A 28 -0.85 -2.00 -6.14
N VAL A 29 -0.48 -1.96 -4.86
CA VAL A 29 -0.15 -3.13 -4.03
C VAL A 29 -1.29 -4.15 -4.07
N CYS A 30 -2.53 -3.70 -3.85
CA CYS A 30 -3.70 -4.57 -3.91
C CYS A 30 -3.86 -5.26 -5.28
N ARG A 31 -3.68 -4.51 -6.37
CA ARG A 31 -3.77 -5.07 -7.73
C ARG A 31 -2.66 -6.08 -7.98
N GLU A 32 -1.43 -5.76 -7.60
CA GLU A 32 -0.29 -6.63 -7.82
C GLU A 32 -0.40 -7.91 -7.01
N ALA A 33 -0.78 -7.84 -5.73
CA ALA A 33 -1.01 -9.02 -4.89
C ALA A 33 -2.07 -9.97 -5.50
N ALA A 34 -3.17 -9.41 -6.03
CA ALA A 34 -4.19 -10.20 -6.72
C ALA A 34 -3.66 -10.84 -8.03
N LEU A 35 -2.81 -10.15 -8.78
CA LEU A 35 -2.20 -10.69 -10.00
C LEU A 35 -1.20 -11.80 -9.68
N ILE A 36 -0.41 -11.65 -8.62
CA ILE A 36 0.52 -12.69 -8.15
C ILE A 36 -0.27 -13.95 -7.78
N ALA A 37 -1.31 -13.83 -6.95
CA ALA A 37 -2.17 -14.94 -6.57
C ALA A 37 -2.81 -15.63 -7.78
N LEU A 38 -3.30 -14.84 -8.75
CA LEU A 38 -3.89 -15.35 -9.98
C LEU A 38 -2.87 -16.12 -10.84
N ARG A 39 -1.67 -15.57 -11.01
CA ARG A 39 -0.60 -16.19 -11.81
C ARG A 39 -0.14 -17.51 -11.21
N GLU A 40 -0.05 -17.58 -9.90
CA GLU A 40 0.33 -18.81 -9.21
C GLU A 40 -0.75 -19.89 -9.30
N ALA A 41 -2.00 -19.53 -9.02
CA ALA A 41 -3.10 -20.50 -8.98
C ALA A 41 -3.60 -20.89 -10.39
N GLY A 42 -3.30 -20.08 -11.41
CA GLY A 42 -3.82 -20.21 -12.77
C GLY A 42 -5.32 -19.92 -12.91
N ARG A 43 -5.97 -19.45 -11.84
CA ARG A 43 -7.40 -19.17 -11.73
C ARG A 43 -7.67 -18.17 -10.61
N PRO A 44 -8.86 -17.54 -10.54
CA PRO A 44 -9.23 -16.72 -9.39
C PRO A 44 -9.08 -17.51 -8.08
N ALA A 45 -8.27 -16.99 -7.16
CA ALA A 45 -7.91 -17.62 -5.90
C ALA A 45 -7.94 -16.59 -4.76
N LYS A 46 -7.88 -17.07 -3.52
CA LYS A 46 -7.72 -16.20 -2.35
C LYS A 46 -6.33 -15.57 -2.38
N VAL A 47 -6.24 -14.31 -1.97
CA VAL A 47 -4.98 -13.59 -1.81
C VAL A 47 -4.49 -13.81 -0.38
N GLU A 48 -3.42 -14.57 -0.26
CA GLU A 48 -2.64 -14.80 0.98
C GLU A 48 -1.66 -13.67 1.30
N MET A 49 -1.19 -13.62 2.54
CA MET A 49 -0.29 -12.57 3.03
C MET A 49 1.02 -12.49 2.23
N ARG A 50 1.57 -13.64 1.84
CA ARG A 50 2.80 -13.71 1.02
C ARG A 50 2.68 -13.02 -0.34
N HIS A 51 1.47 -12.93 -0.91
CA HIS A 51 1.27 -12.19 -2.16
C HIS A 51 1.37 -10.68 -1.94
N PHE A 52 0.93 -10.18 -0.78
CA PHE A 52 1.14 -8.79 -0.40
C PHE A 52 2.60 -8.49 -0.11
N ASP A 53 3.29 -9.38 0.59
CA ASP A 53 4.74 -9.24 0.84
C ASP A 53 5.53 -9.16 -0.48
N GLU A 54 5.14 -9.94 -1.49
CA GLU A 54 5.77 -9.89 -2.81
C GLU A 54 5.37 -8.61 -3.57
N ALA A 55 4.09 -8.20 -3.50
CA ALA A 55 3.62 -6.96 -4.12
C ALA A 55 4.32 -5.71 -3.55
N LEU A 56 4.57 -5.66 -2.24
CA LEU A 56 5.28 -4.55 -1.57
C LEU A 56 6.74 -4.42 -2.03
N LYS A 57 7.37 -5.48 -2.53
CA LYS A 57 8.71 -5.40 -3.14
C LYS A 57 8.69 -4.76 -4.52
N LEU A 58 7.55 -4.80 -5.20
CA LEU A 58 7.37 -4.33 -6.58
C LEU A 58 6.80 -2.91 -6.64
N VAL A 59 6.06 -2.50 -5.62
CA VAL A 59 5.41 -1.19 -5.54
C VAL A 59 6.08 -0.38 -4.45
N ALA A 60 6.92 0.58 -4.82
CA ALA A 60 7.56 1.50 -3.88
C ALA A 60 6.58 2.64 -3.46
N PRO A 61 6.75 3.21 -2.26
CA PRO A 61 5.99 4.39 -1.84
C PRO A 61 6.25 5.58 -2.77
N SER A 62 5.21 6.32 -3.13
CA SER A 62 5.35 7.49 -3.99
C SER A 62 5.62 8.79 -3.24
N ILE A 63 5.39 8.83 -1.92
CA ILE A 63 5.56 10.02 -1.09
C ILE A 63 6.90 9.92 -0.38
N SER A 64 7.82 10.84 -0.68
CA SER A 64 9.11 10.89 0.00
C SER A 64 9.01 11.58 1.36
N GLU A 65 9.96 11.30 2.26
CA GLU A 65 10.09 12.03 3.53
C GLU A 65 10.28 13.55 3.31
N GLU A 66 10.93 13.92 2.20
CA GLU A 66 11.11 15.33 1.81
C GLU A 66 9.77 15.99 1.45
N ASP A 67 8.91 15.32 0.69
CA ASP A 67 7.58 15.81 0.34
C ASP A 67 6.75 16.07 1.62
N ILE A 68 6.81 15.16 2.58
CA ILE A 68 6.12 15.29 3.88
C ILE A 68 6.66 16.51 4.63
N GLY A 69 7.98 16.65 4.74
CA GLY A 69 8.62 17.77 5.42
C GLY A 69 8.29 19.12 4.80
N PHE A 70 8.24 19.19 3.46
CA PHE A 70 7.83 20.38 2.73
C PHE A 70 6.39 20.78 3.05
N TYR A 71 5.44 19.83 2.96
CA TYR A 71 4.03 20.09 3.27
C TYR A 71 3.82 20.51 4.73
N GLU A 72 4.47 19.85 5.68
CA GLU A 72 4.38 20.23 7.08
C GLU A 72 4.94 21.63 7.35
N GLY A 73 6.10 21.96 6.77
CA GLY A 73 6.72 23.28 6.88
C GLY A 73 5.82 24.37 6.30
N PHE A 74 5.29 24.13 5.11
CA PHE A 74 4.33 25.02 4.45
C PHE A 74 3.09 25.24 5.32
N MET A 75 2.50 24.17 5.87
CA MET A 75 1.31 24.25 6.72
C MET A 75 1.57 24.97 8.04
N ARG A 76 2.74 24.80 8.67
CA ARG A 76 3.15 25.55 9.87
C ARG A 76 3.23 27.05 9.59
N GLN A 77 3.85 27.42 8.47
CA GLN A 77 4.03 28.83 8.10
C GLN A 77 2.70 29.49 7.74
N PHE A 78 1.80 28.77 7.06
CA PHE A 78 0.45 29.25 6.72
C PHE A 78 -0.42 29.45 7.97
N LYS A 79 -0.41 28.49 8.91
CA LYS A 79 -1.15 28.60 10.19
C LYS A 79 -0.69 29.77 11.06
N SER A 80 0.58 30.18 10.99
CA SER A 80 1.07 31.32 11.77
C SER A 80 0.62 32.69 11.23
N ARG A 81 0.07 32.73 10.01
CA ARG A 81 -0.35 33.96 9.31
C ARG A 81 -1.88 34.15 9.29
N MET A 82 -2.64 33.28 9.96
CA MET A 82 -4.07 33.43 10.26
C MET A 82 -4.25 33.74 11.74
#